data_AF-A0A0B5B7G4-F1
#
_entry.id   AF-A0A0B5B7G4-F1
#
_cell.length_a   1.000
_cell.length_b   1.000
_cell.length_c   1.000
_cell.angle_alpha   90.00
_cell.angle_beta   90.00
_cell.angle_gamma   90.00
#
_symmetry.space_group_name_H-M   'P 1'
#
loop_
_entity.id
_entity.type
_entity.pdbx_description
1 polymer ?
#
loop_
_entity_poly.entity_id
_entity_poly.type
_entity_poly.pdbx_seq_one_letter_code
_entity_poly.pdbx_strand_id
1 'polypeptide(L)'
;MVVGFNHNVMYKGEVFHVQTEDSGVANPSIVTLLYRGGTIIASKKTSYADIVKVGDLDKVVEALMKEQHKDMLRRLKNGEFDSRAFPAPPAPSAATPPPGPAAAATPPPRPPSSPPKPQDKPSSLDDVILDFLMAGDKQDS
;
A
#
# COMPACT_ATOMS: atom_id res chain seq x y z
N MET A 1 -12.45 -19.05 0.44
CA MET A 1 -11.78 -17.81 0.89
C MET A 1 -12.12 -17.66 2.35
N VAL A 2 -11.12 -17.35 3.17
CA VAL A 2 -11.29 -17.19 4.62
C VAL A 2 -11.53 -15.72 4.96
N VAL A 3 -12.33 -15.45 5.99
CA VAL A 3 -12.61 -14.09 6.46
C VAL A 3 -11.33 -13.39 6.90
N GLY A 4 -11.12 -12.15 6.43
CA GLY A 4 -9.96 -11.33 6.77
C GLY A 4 -9.93 -10.86 8.23
N PHE A 5 -8.75 -10.54 8.71
CA PHE A 5 -8.55 -9.95 10.04
C PHE A 5 -8.29 -8.46 9.92
N ASN A 6 -8.94 -7.68 10.77
CA ASN A 6 -8.74 -6.24 10.84
C ASN A 6 -8.55 -5.78 12.29
N HIS A 7 -7.49 -5.02 12.56
CA HIS A 7 -7.22 -4.45 13.88
C HIS A 7 -6.66 -3.02 13.79
N ASN A 8 -7.21 -2.13 14.62
CA ASN A 8 -6.63 -0.83 14.91
C ASN A 8 -5.77 -0.91 16.17
N VAL A 9 -4.53 -0.44 16.10
CA VAL A 9 -3.55 -0.54 17.18
C VAL A 9 -2.92 0.82 17.41
N MET A 10 -2.97 1.30 18.64
CA MET A 10 -2.28 2.52 19.03
C MET A 10 -0.81 2.23 19.33
N TYR A 11 0.09 2.97 18.69
CA TYR A 11 1.54 2.88 18.88
C TYR A 11 2.16 4.27 18.79
N LYS A 12 2.92 4.67 19.83
CA LYS A 12 3.55 6.00 19.95
C LYS A 12 2.60 7.19 19.71
N GLY A 13 1.36 7.08 20.18
CA GLY A 13 0.35 8.13 20.06
C GLY A 13 -0.38 8.19 18.72
N GLU A 14 -0.08 7.26 17.80
CA GLU A 14 -0.73 7.18 16.50
C GLU A 14 -1.44 5.86 16.29
N VAL A 15 -2.50 5.88 15.47
CA VAL A 15 -3.31 4.69 15.17
C VAL A 15 -2.79 4.05 13.89
N PHE A 16 -2.37 2.80 14.01
CA PHE A 16 -2.03 1.93 12.90
C PHE A 16 -3.19 0.99 12.64
N HIS A 17 -3.36 0.61 11.37
CA HIS A 17 -4.38 -0.34 10.94
C HIS A 17 -3.68 -1.54 10.33
N VAL A 18 -3.99 -2.73 10.83
CA VAL A 18 -3.44 -3.99 10.33
C VAL A 18 -4.58 -4.77 9.70
N GLN A 19 -4.47 -5.02 8.40
CA GLN A 19 -5.45 -5.78 7.63
C GLN A 19 -4.76 -7.02 7.06
N THR A 20 -5.37 -8.19 7.22
CA THR A 20 -4.91 -9.45 6.65
C THR A 20 -6.02 -10.09 5.84
N GLU A 21 -5.75 -10.41 4.58
CA GLU A 21 -6.73 -10.99 3.66
C GLU A 21 -6.16 -12.21 2.93
N ASP A 22 -7.08 -13.11 2.56
CA ASP A 22 -6.83 -14.28 1.73
C ASP A 22 -7.23 -13.97 0.28
N SER A 23 -6.29 -14.15 -0.66
CA SER A 23 -6.55 -13.99 -2.11
C SER A 23 -7.23 -15.22 -2.74
N GLY A 24 -7.53 -16.24 -1.94
CA GLY A 24 -8.29 -17.42 -2.33
C GLY A 24 -7.49 -18.44 -3.15
N VAL A 25 -8.15 -19.55 -3.48
CA VAL A 25 -7.48 -20.70 -4.13
C VAL A 25 -6.98 -20.39 -5.55
N ALA A 26 -7.58 -19.41 -6.24
CA ALA A 26 -7.12 -18.95 -7.54
C ALA A 26 -5.75 -18.25 -7.45
N ASN A 27 -5.48 -17.57 -6.33
CA ASN A 27 -4.21 -16.91 -6.03
C ASN A 27 -3.83 -17.25 -4.58
N PRO A 28 -3.25 -18.43 -4.31
CA PRO A 28 -3.07 -18.96 -2.95
C PRO A 28 -2.01 -18.16 -2.19
N SER A 29 -2.41 -16.99 -1.69
CA SER A 29 -1.58 -15.98 -1.05
C SER A 29 -2.36 -15.25 0.03
N ILE A 30 -1.71 -15.09 1.18
CA ILE A 30 -2.18 -14.27 2.30
C ILE A 30 -1.42 -12.95 2.26
N VAL A 31 -2.16 -11.85 2.23
CA VAL A 31 -1.60 -10.50 2.20
C VAL A 31 -1.93 -9.80 3.51
N THR A 32 -0.90 -9.28 4.18
CA THR A 32 -1.06 -8.40 5.35
C THR A 32 -0.51 -7.02 5.03
N LEU A 33 -1.31 -6.01 5.32
CA LEU A 33 -1.02 -4.60 5.07
C LEU A 33 -1.06 -3.86 6.40
N LEU A 34 -0.01 -3.06 6.65
CA LEU A 34 0.09 -2.16 7.79
C LEU A 34 -0.05 -0.73 7.27
N TYR A 35 -1.11 -0.05 7.72
CA TYR A 35 -1.39 1.34 7.38
C TYR A 35 -1.18 2.28 8.55
N ARG A 36 -0.86 3.53 8.22
CA ARG A 36 -0.84 4.68 9.11
C ARG A 36 -1.46 5.85 8.36
N GLY A 37 -2.60 6.36 8.83
CA GLY A 37 -3.27 7.54 8.23
C GLY A 37 -3.49 7.43 6.70
N GLY A 38 -3.79 6.23 6.19
CA GLY A 38 -3.99 5.97 4.75
C GLY A 38 -2.72 5.62 3.96
N THR A 39 -1.53 5.70 4.57
CA THR A 39 -0.26 5.30 3.92
C THR A 39 0.13 3.88 4.31
N ILE A 40 0.55 3.07 3.34
CA ILE A 40 1.11 1.72 3.59
C ILE A 40 2.53 1.85 4.14
N ILE A 41 2.73 1.41 5.37
CA ILE A 41 4.03 1.39 6.03
C ILE A 41 4.77 0.10 5.72
N ALA A 42 4.06 -1.03 5.72
CA ALA A 42 4.62 -2.34 5.40
C ALA A 42 3.57 -3.26 4.78
N SER A 43 4.04 -4.19 3.96
CA SER A 43 3.24 -5.28 3.43
C SER A 43 4.00 -6.61 3.62
N LYS A 44 3.25 -7.69 3.84
CA LYS A 44 3.77 -9.05 3.89
C LYS A 44 2.86 -9.93 3.04
N LYS A 45 3.45 -10.71 2.14
CA LYS A 45 2.75 -11.67 1.31
C LYS A 45 3.34 -13.04 1.55
N THR A 46 2.50 -14.02 1.84
CA THR A 46 2.90 -15.41 2.05
C THR A 46 2.07 -16.30 1.15
N SER A 47 2.72 -17.08 0.29
CA SER A 47 2.01 -18.06 -0.54
C SER A 47 1.74 -19.32 0.26
N TYR A 48 0.59 -19.94 0.01
CA TYR A 48 0.23 -21.26 0.55
C TYR A 48 -0.04 -22.28 -0.57
N ALA A 49 0.51 -22.04 -1.78
CA ALA A 49 0.31 -22.90 -2.96
C ALA A 49 0.64 -24.37 -2.69
N ASP A 50 1.64 -24.64 -1.84
CA ASP A 50 2.11 -25.99 -1.50
C ASP A 50 1.10 -26.81 -0.68
N ILE A 51 0.19 -26.14 0.04
CA ILE A 51 -0.77 -26.79 0.96
C ILE A 51 -2.21 -26.78 0.45
N VAL A 52 -2.45 -26.29 -0.79
CA VAL A 52 -3.79 -26.21 -1.39
C VAL A 52 -4.49 -27.58 -1.50
N LYS A 53 -3.72 -28.67 -1.59
CA LYS A 53 -4.24 -30.05 -1.73
C LYS A 53 -4.56 -30.73 -0.39
N VAL A 54 -4.31 -30.07 0.73
CA VAL A 54 -4.53 -30.63 2.07
C VAL A 54 -6.03 -30.53 2.43
N GLY A 55 -6.56 -31.54 3.11
CA GLY A 55 -7.89 -31.45 3.73
C GLY A 55 -7.92 -30.34 4.79
N ASP A 56 -9.08 -29.72 5.01
CA ASP A 56 -9.23 -28.59 5.95
C ASP A 56 -8.41 -27.33 5.60
N LEU A 57 -8.22 -27.05 4.29
CA LEU A 57 -7.47 -25.89 3.80
C LEU A 57 -7.87 -24.58 4.50
N ASP A 58 -9.16 -24.31 4.65
CA ASP A 58 -9.66 -23.07 5.28
C ASP A 58 -9.14 -22.90 6.72
N LYS A 59 -9.06 -23.98 7.52
CA LYS A 59 -8.53 -23.90 8.89
C LYS A 59 -7.03 -23.61 8.90
N VAL A 60 -6.29 -24.21 7.96
CA VAL A 60 -4.85 -24.00 7.84
C VAL A 60 -4.55 -22.58 7.39
N VAL A 61 -5.30 -22.07 6.40
CA VAL A 61 -5.21 -20.70 5.92
C VAL A 61 -5.56 -19.72 7.04
N GLU A 62 -6.64 -19.96 7.79
CA GLU A 62 -7.01 -19.12 8.95
C GLU A 62 -5.89 -19.06 10.00
N ALA A 63 -5.28 -20.21 10.32
CA ALA A 63 -4.16 -20.28 11.26
C ALA A 63 -2.94 -19.49 10.76
N LEU A 64 -2.57 -19.64 9.48
CA LEU A 64 -1.50 -18.85 8.85
C LEU A 64 -1.81 -17.36 8.86
N MET A 65 -3.03 -16.97 8.52
CA MET A 65 -3.46 -15.57 8.53
C MET A 65 -3.33 -14.97 9.93
N LYS A 66 -3.76 -15.70 10.96
CA LYS A 66 -3.66 -15.27 12.36
C LYS A 66 -2.21 -15.15 12.83
N GLU A 67 -1.35 -16.09 12.44
CA GLU A 67 0.07 -16.03 12.73
C GLU A 67 0.72 -14.81 12.07
N GLN A 68 0.50 -14.62 10.77
CA GLN A 68 1.04 -13.49 10.00
C GLN A 68 0.56 -12.15 10.55
N HIS A 69 -0.73 -12.06 10.91
CA HIS A 69 -1.30 -10.86 11.52
C HIS A 69 -0.64 -10.53 12.85
N LYS A 70 -0.50 -11.54 13.73
CA LYS A 70 0.15 -11.39 15.04
C LYS A 70 1.63 -11.06 14.93
N ASP A 71 2.33 -11.61 13.94
CA ASP A 71 3.71 -11.27 13.60
C ASP A 71 3.84 -9.79 13.22
N MET A 72 2.95 -9.29 12.35
CA MET A 72 2.94 -7.87 11.96
C MET A 72 2.73 -6.95 13.16
N LEU A 73 1.81 -7.30 14.07
CA LEU A 73 1.58 -6.56 15.31
C LEU A 73 2.80 -6.54 16.23
N ARG A 74 3.53 -7.66 16.33
CA ARG A 74 4.77 -7.74 17.12
C ARG A 74 5.86 -6.86 16.51
N ARG A 75 6.07 -6.93 15.20
CA ARG A 75 7.06 -6.11 14.49
C ARG A 75 6.77 -4.61 14.63
N LEU A 76 5.49 -4.23 14.57
CA LEU A 76 5.06 -2.86 14.88
C LEU A 76 5.42 -2.46 16.32
N LYS A 77 5.06 -3.27 17.32
CA LYS A 77 5.37 -2.98 18.73
C LYS A 77 6.87 -2.93 19.02
N ASN A 78 7.67 -3.74 18.31
CA ASN A 78 9.12 -3.74 18.41
C ASN A 78 9.78 -2.52 17.75
N GLY A 79 9.01 -1.67 17.06
CA GLY A 79 9.53 -0.46 16.41
C GLY A 79 10.24 -0.72 15.09
N GLU A 80 10.09 -1.91 14.48
CA GLU A 80 10.79 -2.25 13.24
C GLU A 80 10.41 -1.33 12.07
N PHE A 81 9.22 -0.74 12.14
CA PHE A 81 8.70 0.18 11.13
C PHE A 81 8.87 1.67 11.50
N ASP A 82 9.53 1.98 12.62
CA ASP A 82 9.66 3.35 13.13
C ASP A 82 10.27 4.31 12.11
N SER A 83 11.31 3.89 11.39
CA SER A 83 11.98 4.76 10.42
C SER A 83 11.07 5.19 9.27
N ARG A 84 10.08 4.35 8.91
CA ARG A 84 9.11 4.65 7.84
C ARG A 84 7.83 5.27 8.38
N ALA A 85 7.45 4.94 9.61
CA ALA A 85 6.29 5.48 10.28
C ALA A 85 6.55 6.88 10.85
N PHE A 86 7.76 7.17 11.32
CA PHE A 86 8.15 8.45 11.90
C PHE A 86 9.46 8.90 11.24
N PRO A 87 9.42 9.28 9.94
CA PRO A 87 10.60 9.84 9.33
C PRO A 87 11.02 11.06 10.15
N ALA A 88 12.29 11.08 10.57
CA ALA A 88 12.84 12.26 11.21
C ALA A 88 12.60 13.46 10.28
N PRO A 89 12.26 14.65 10.83
CA PRO A 89 12.23 15.84 10.01
C PRO A 89 13.54 15.91 9.22
N PRO A 90 13.51 16.25 7.92
CA PRO A 90 14.73 16.38 7.16
C PRO A 90 15.63 17.30 7.97
N ALA A 91 16.80 16.78 8.38
CA ALA A 91 17.86 17.65 8.88
C ALA A 91 17.95 18.78 7.85
N PRO A 92 18.00 20.07 8.27
CA PRO A 92 18.11 21.16 7.33
C PRO A 92 19.27 20.82 6.41
N SER A 93 18.93 20.44 5.17
CA SER A 93 19.90 20.13 4.16
C SER A 93 20.67 21.41 4.05
N ALA A 94 21.90 21.42 4.58
CA ALA A 94 22.84 22.48 4.37
C ALA A 94 22.78 22.74 2.87
N ALA A 95 22.23 23.92 2.53
CA ALA A 95 22.04 24.33 1.17
C ALA A 95 23.40 24.15 0.51
N THR A 96 23.52 23.13 -0.31
CA THR A 96 24.63 23.07 -1.25
C THR A 96 24.35 24.26 -2.16
N PRO A 97 25.20 25.30 -2.16
CA PRO A 97 24.96 26.45 -3.00
C PRO A 97 24.81 25.97 -4.45
N PRO A 98 23.86 26.52 -5.22
CA PRO A 98 23.73 26.17 -6.63
C PRO A 98 25.08 26.40 -7.31
N PRO A 99 25.51 25.52 -8.22
CA PRO A 99 26.69 25.80 -9.04
C PRO A 99 26.41 27.10 -9.79
N GLY A 100 27.31 28.08 -9.63
CA GLY A 100 27.21 29.38 -10.27
C GLY A 100 27.08 29.27 -11.80
N PRO A 101 26.56 30.32 -12.45
CA PRO A 101 26.17 30.29 -13.85
C PRO A 101 27.40 30.17 -14.73
N ALA A 102 27.61 28.99 -15.32
CA ALA A 102 28.51 28.84 -16.44
C ALA A 102 27.96 29.66 -17.62
N ALA A 103 28.75 30.64 -18.04
CA ALA A 103 28.46 31.55 -19.11
C ALA A 103 28.25 30.82 -20.46
N ALA A 104 27.28 31.37 -21.21
CA ALA A 104 27.27 31.55 -22.65
C ALA A 104 27.39 30.31 -23.57
N ALA A 105 26.22 29.86 -24.05
CA ALA A 105 26.07 29.48 -25.46
C ALA A 105 24.71 29.98 -25.99
N THR A 106 24.80 30.74 -27.08
CA THR A 106 23.77 31.46 -27.85
C THR A 106 22.59 30.58 -28.31
N PRO A 107 21.36 31.13 -28.45
CA PRO A 107 20.18 30.37 -28.90
C PRO A 107 20.05 30.38 -30.43
N PRO A 108 19.34 29.40 -31.04
CA PRO A 108 18.64 29.63 -32.30
C PRO A 108 17.14 29.93 -32.06
N PRO A 109 16.49 30.65 -33.00
CA PRO A 109 15.17 31.24 -32.82
C PRO A 109 14.02 30.25 -33.10
N ARG A 110 12.91 30.49 -32.40
CA ARG A 110 11.58 29.87 -32.55
C ARG A 110 10.94 30.28 -33.90
N PRO A 111 9.85 29.66 -34.40
CA PRO A 111 8.50 30.06 -33.94
C PRO A 111 7.46 28.89 -34.02
N PRO A 112 6.12 29.08 -34.04
CA PRO A 112 5.27 28.64 -32.94
C PRO A 112 4.08 27.75 -33.38
N SER A 113 3.22 27.44 -32.41
CA SER A 113 1.79 27.12 -32.58
C SER A 113 1.41 25.65 -32.77
N SER A 114 0.91 25.04 -31.69
CA SER A 114 -0.39 24.36 -31.71
C SER A 114 -1.02 24.32 -30.30
N PRO A 115 -2.37 24.42 -30.18
CA PRO A 115 -3.08 24.65 -28.92
C PRO A 115 -3.32 23.37 -28.10
N PRO A 116 -3.86 23.49 -26.87
CA PRO A 116 -3.82 22.44 -25.85
C PRO A 116 -4.88 21.37 -26.10
N LYS A 117 -4.58 20.12 -25.71
CA LYS A 117 -5.59 19.08 -25.55
C LYS A 117 -5.48 18.43 -24.16
N PRO A 118 -6.60 18.14 -23.50
CA PRO A 118 -6.66 17.93 -22.06
C PRO A 118 -6.56 16.44 -21.69
N GLN A 119 -6.22 16.22 -20.42
CA GLN A 119 -6.46 15.00 -19.63
C GLN A 119 -5.65 13.76 -19.98
N ASP A 120 -4.87 13.32 -18.98
CA ASP A 120 -5.09 11.98 -18.43
C ASP A 120 -5.09 12.14 -16.90
N LYS A 121 -6.28 12.16 -16.32
CA LYS A 121 -6.44 11.97 -14.87
C LYS A 121 -6.01 10.53 -14.61
N PRO A 122 -5.04 10.23 -13.73
CA PRO A 122 -5.00 8.88 -13.20
C PRO A 122 -6.37 8.66 -12.55
N SER A 123 -7.12 7.66 -13.00
CA SER A 123 -8.38 7.25 -12.38
C SER A 123 -8.16 7.26 -10.88
N SER A 124 -8.82 8.22 -10.24
CA SER A 124 -8.64 8.43 -8.81
C SER A 124 -9.18 7.17 -8.15
N LEU A 125 -8.59 6.79 -7.02
CA LEU A 125 -8.96 5.60 -6.25
C LEU A 125 -10.48 5.52 -6.00
N ASP A 126 -11.12 6.68 -5.99
CA ASP A 126 -12.56 6.88 -5.90
C ASP A 126 -13.36 6.21 -7.04
N ASP A 127 -12.88 6.21 -8.29
CA ASP A 127 -13.56 5.57 -9.43
C ASP A 127 -13.52 4.04 -9.34
N VAL A 128 -12.41 3.48 -8.85
CA VAL A 128 -12.24 2.03 -8.67
C VAL A 128 -13.08 1.52 -7.48
N ILE A 129 -13.21 2.34 -6.44
CA ILE A 129 -14.07 2.03 -5.28
C ILE A 129 -15.55 2.12 -5.66
N LEU A 130 -15.94 3.09 -6.50
CA LEU A 130 -17.33 3.24 -6.93
C LEU A 130 -17.79 2.09 -7.85
N ASP A 131 -16.92 1.60 -8.74
CA ASP A 131 -17.19 0.44 -9.60
C ASP A 131 -17.45 -0.83 -8.77
N PHE A 132 -16.64 -1.03 -7.72
CA PHE A 132 -16.81 -2.17 -6.82
C PHE A 132 -18.09 -2.09 -5.97
N LEU A 133 -18.48 -0.89 -5.52
CA LEU A 133 -19.74 -0.70 -4.77
C LEU A 133 -21.00 -0.81 -5.66
N MET A 134 -20.92 -0.43 -6.94
CA MET A 134 -22.05 -0.57 -7.87
C MET A 134 -22.23 -1.99 -8.39
N ALA A 135 -21.18 -2.83 -8.41
CA ALA A 135 -21.25 -4.22 -8.84
C ALA A 135 -21.90 -5.17 -7.81
N GLY A 136 -22.16 -4.70 -6.59
CA GLY A 136 -22.67 -5.52 -5.47
C GLY A 136 -24.20 -5.66 -5.35
N ASP A 137 -25.00 -4.93 -6.14
CA ASP A 137 -26.47 -4.87 -5.94
C ASP A 137 -27.29 -5.62 -7.01
N LYS A 138 -26.76 -6.70 -7.59
CA LYS A 138 -27.57 -7.47 -8.53
C LYS A 138 -27.28 -8.97 -8.55
N GLN A 139 -27.71 -9.67 -7.49
CA GLN A 139 -28.49 -10.90 -7.67
C GLN A 139 -29.16 -11.34 -6.36
N ASP A 140 -30.26 -10.68 -6.00
CA ASP A 140 -31.33 -11.30 -5.23
C ASP A 140 -32.50 -11.47 -6.19
N SER A 141 -32.72 -12.72 -6.64
CA SER A 141 -34.02 -13.26 -7.03
C SER A 141 -33.96 -14.76 -7.26
#